data_AF-A0A1V5QJ65-F1
#
_entry.id   AF-A0A1V5QJ65-F1
#
_cell.length_a   1.000
_cell.length_b   1.000
_cell.length_c   1.000
_cell.angle_alpha   90.00
_cell.angle_beta   90.00
_cell.angle_gamma   90.00
#
_symmetry.space_group_name_H-M   'P 1'
#
loop_
_entity.id
_entity.type
_entity.pdbx_description
1 polymer ?
#
loop_
_entity_poly.entity_id
_entity_poly.type
_entity_poly.pdbx_seq_one_letter_code
_entity_poly.pdbx_strand_id
1 'polypeptide(L)'
;MWVPRWAVLGVAALLLFLLGLRIWVPPSWVVQQLDAPDGRRSARLLRTRYVKDSFTIRVRETKFWRTVYYSDPLPDDLRVDLGERLFWTGDSSRLLFRMKNRVVWGYDFQQHRPLTETEIGRTQ
;
A
#
# COMPACT_ATOMS: atom_id res chain seq x y z
N MET A 1 -44.20 3.18 -20.44
CA MET A 1 -43.31 2.19 -19.81
C MET A 1 -43.59 2.16 -18.32
N TRP A 2 -44.11 1.05 -17.79
CA TRP A 2 -44.32 0.85 -16.36
C TRP A 2 -43.04 0.30 -15.76
N VAL A 3 -42.30 1.10 -14.99
CA VAL A 3 -41.12 0.60 -14.28
C VAL A 3 -41.62 -0.12 -13.03
N PRO A 4 -41.30 -1.41 -12.86
CA PRO A 4 -41.74 -2.14 -11.69
C PRO A 4 -41.12 -1.57 -10.42
N ARG A 5 -41.92 -1.41 -9.35
CA ARG A 5 -41.44 -0.86 -8.06
C ARG A 5 -40.26 -1.64 -7.47
N TRP A 6 -40.18 -2.95 -7.72
CA TRP A 6 -39.07 -3.80 -7.30
C TRP A 6 -37.76 -3.47 -8.05
N ALA A 7 -37.83 -3.03 -9.31
CA ALA A 7 -36.64 -2.59 -10.04
C ALA A 7 -36.07 -1.29 -9.45
N VAL A 8 -36.94 -0.36 -9.03
CA VAL A 8 -36.53 0.88 -8.35
C VAL A 8 -35.89 0.58 -6.99
N LEU A 9 -36.48 -0.32 -6.21
CA LEU A 9 -35.90 -0.76 -4.93
C LEU A 9 -34.54 -1.47 -5.12
N GLY A 10 -34.41 -2.30 -6.15
CA GLY A 10 -33.15 -2.97 -6.47
C GLY A 10 -32.04 -1.98 -6.84
N VAL A 11 -32.34 -0.96 -7.65
CA VAL A 11 -31.39 0.10 -7.99
C VAL A 11 -31.01 0.93 -6.77
N ALA A 12 -31.98 1.29 -5.92
CA ALA A 12 -31.72 2.03 -4.69
C ALA A 12 -30.83 1.24 -3.72
N ALA A 13 -31.09 -0.05 -3.53
CA ALA A 13 -30.27 -0.92 -2.68
C ALA A 13 -28.83 -1.07 -3.22
N LEU A 14 -28.69 -1.22 -4.54
CA LEU A 14 -27.37 -1.28 -5.20
C LEU A 14 -26.58 0.03 -5.00
N LEU A 15 -27.23 1.18 -5.15
CA LEU A 15 -26.60 2.48 -4.94
C LEU A 15 -26.16 2.67 -3.48
N LEU A 16 -26.99 2.29 -2.51
CA LEU A 16 -26.64 2.33 -1.08
C LEU A 16 -25.46 1.41 -0.77
N PHE A 17 -25.44 0.20 -1.33
CA PHE A 17 -24.34 -0.74 -1.19
C PHE A 17 -23.03 -0.17 -1.77
N LEU A 18 -23.08 0.41 -2.98
CA LEU A 18 -21.92 1.06 -3.61
C LEU A 18 -21.44 2.28 -2.82
N LEU A 19 -22.36 3.07 -2.25
CA LEU A 19 -22.02 4.20 -1.38
C LEU A 19 -21.30 3.71 -0.11
N GLY A 20 -21.85 2.68 0.55
CA GLY A 20 -21.25 2.08 1.74
C GLY A 20 -19.85 1.55 1.46
N LEU A 21 -19.67 0.83 0.34
CA LEU A 21 -18.38 0.32 -0.08
C LEU A 21 -17.36 1.45 -0.31
N ARG A 22 -17.78 2.56 -0.94
CA ARG A 22 -16.89 3.70 -1.20
C ARG A 22 -16.47 4.43 0.08
N ILE A 23 -17.32 4.49 1.09
CA ILE A 23 -16.98 5.07 2.41
C ILE A 23 -15.97 4.20 3.15
N TRP A 24 -16.06 2.87 2.97
CA TRP A 24 -15.19 1.91 3.66
C TRP A 24 -13.78 1.80 3.06
N VAL A 25 -13.57 2.21 1.81
CA VAL A 25 -12.24 2.19 1.19
C VAL A 25 -11.55 3.52 1.46
N PRO A 26 -10.45 3.55 2.26
CA PRO A 26 -9.70 4.77 2.50
C PRO A 26 -9.25 5.39 1.17
N PRO A 27 -9.36 6.71 1.01
CA PRO A 27 -8.64 7.36 -0.08
C PRO A 27 -7.14 7.06 0.08
N SER A 28 -6.51 6.72 -1.05
CA SER A 28 -5.08 6.42 -1.11
C SER A 28 -4.46 7.12 -2.29
N TRP A 29 -3.22 7.57 -2.13
CA TRP A 29 -2.43 8.23 -3.16
C TRP A 29 -1.07 7.57 -3.28
N VAL A 30 -0.59 7.43 -4.51
CA VAL A 30 0.73 6.88 -4.79
C VAL A 30 1.77 7.92 -4.43
N VAL A 31 2.60 7.62 -3.43
CA VAL A 31 3.74 8.44 -3.02
C VAL A 31 4.91 8.17 -3.96
N GLN A 32 5.16 6.89 -4.25
CA GLN A 32 6.26 6.47 -5.10
C GLN A 32 5.87 5.20 -5.86
N GLN A 33 6.30 5.11 -7.11
CA GLN A 33 6.33 3.87 -7.87
C GLN A 33 7.76 3.64 -8.34
N LEU A 34 8.24 2.42 -8.22
CA LEU A 34 9.61 2.04 -8.57
C LEU A 34 9.61 0.65 -9.19
N ASP A 35 10.27 0.52 -10.34
CA ASP A 35 10.53 -0.78 -10.94
C ASP A 35 11.84 -1.36 -10.41
N ALA A 36 11.88 -2.69 -10.28
CA ALA A 36 13.07 -3.40 -9.89
C ALA A 36 14.15 -3.26 -10.99
N PRO A 37 15.44 -3.28 -10.63
CA PRO A 37 16.53 -3.20 -11.60
C PRO A 37 16.46 -4.26 -12.71
N ASP A 38 15.92 -5.45 -12.41
CA ASP A 38 15.70 -6.53 -13.37
C ASP A 38 14.49 -6.32 -14.30
N GLY A 39 13.67 -5.28 -14.06
CA GLY A 39 12.45 -4.97 -14.80
C GLY A 39 11.29 -5.94 -14.59
N ARG A 40 11.45 -6.97 -13.76
CA ARG A 40 10.44 -8.03 -13.57
C ARG A 40 9.40 -7.68 -12.52
N ARG A 41 9.76 -6.81 -11.58
CA ARG A 41 8.90 -6.44 -10.45
C ARG A 41 8.70 -4.94 -10.40
N SER A 42 7.55 -4.54 -9.89
CA SER A 42 7.25 -3.14 -9.60
C SER A 42 6.77 -3.01 -8.16
N ALA A 43 7.17 -1.96 -7.46
CA ALA A 43 6.69 -1.62 -6.14
C ALA A 43 6.00 -0.25 -6.14
N ARG A 44 4.99 -0.11 -5.28
CA ARG A 44 4.24 1.13 -5.05
C ARG A 44 4.19 1.39 -3.56
N LEU A 45 4.59 2.59 -3.18
CA LEU A 45 4.30 3.17 -1.88
C LEU A 45 3.01 3.98 -2.00
N LEU A 46 2.02 3.59 -1.21
CA LEU A 46 0.74 4.27 -1.10
C LEU A 46 0.68 4.92 0.27
N ARG A 47 0.17 6.14 0.32
CA ARG A 47 -0.27 6.76 1.57
C ARG A 47 -1.79 6.69 1.62
N THR A 48 -2.29 6.15 2.71
CA THR A 48 -3.71 5.93 2.99
C THR A 48 -4.13 6.84 4.13
N ARG A 49 -5.27 7.50 3.99
CA ARG A 49 -5.83 8.37 5.04
C ARG A 49 -7.19 7.86 5.47
N TYR A 50 -7.30 7.51 6.75
CA TYR A 50 -8.60 7.24 7.38
C TYR A 50 -8.82 8.27 8.49
N VAL A 51 -8.45 7.95 9.74
CA VAL A 51 -8.38 8.90 10.87
C VAL A 51 -6.96 9.45 11.04
N LYS A 52 -5.96 8.63 10.73
CA LYS A 52 -4.53 8.95 10.73
C LYS A 52 -3.92 8.48 9.42
N ASP A 53 -2.77 9.05 9.05
CA ASP A 53 -2.05 8.62 7.87
C ASP A 53 -1.31 7.30 8.14
N SER A 54 -1.32 6.43 7.13
CA SER A 54 -0.55 5.19 7.12
C SER A 54 0.06 4.96 5.75
N PHE A 55 1.07 4.10 5.70
CA PHE A 55 1.72 3.67 4.47
C PHE A 55 1.34 2.24 4.15
N THR A 56 1.09 1.99 2.87
CA THR A 56 0.84 0.67 2.32
C THR A 56 1.82 0.42 1.19
N ILE A 57 2.49 -0.74 1.20
CA ILE A 57 3.39 -1.12 0.12
C ILE A 57 2.73 -2.22 -0.69
N ARG A 58 2.58 -1.96 -1.99
CA ARG A 58 2.12 -2.95 -2.95
C ARG A 58 3.23 -3.34 -3.90
N VAL A 59 3.25 -4.61 -4.27
CA VAL A 59 4.23 -5.16 -5.21
C VAL A 59 3.50 -5.91 -6.31
N ARG A 60 4.04 -5.83 -7.51
CA ARG A 60 3.60 -6.55 -8.69
C ARG A 60 4.76 -7.39 -9.21
N GLU A 61 4.61 -8.70 -9.16
CA GLU A 61 5.51 -9.67 -9.81
C GLU A 61 4.89 -10.24 -11.10
N THR A 62 3.56 -10.21 -11.20
CA THR A 62 2.80 -10.70 -12.35
C THR A 62 1.82 -9.62 -12.82
N LYS A 63 0.60 -9.97 -13.22
CA LYS A 63 -0.42 -9.02 -13.67
C LYS A 63 -1.07 -8.24 -12.52
N PHE A 64 -1.08 -8.80 -11.31
CA PHE A 64 -1.82 -8.26 -10.17
C PHE A 64 -0.91 -7.64 -9.11
N TRP A 65 -1.40 -6.57 -8.50
CA TRP A 65 -0.76 -5.94 -7.34
C TRP A 65 -1.17 -6.67 -6.07
N ARG A 66 -0.21 -7.07 -5.23
CA ARG A 66 -0.45 -7.58 -3.88
C ARG A 66 0.05 -6.59 -2.84
N THR A 67 -0.63 -6.47 -1.71
CA THR A 67 -0.10 -5.72 -0.57
C THR A 67 0.84 -6.61 0.24
N VAL A 68 2.03 -6.11 0.56
CA VAL A 68 3.05 -6.83 1.33
C VAL A 68 3.33 -6.18 2.69
N TYR A 69 2.88 -4.93 2.88
CA TYR A 69 3.08 -4.20 4.13
C TYR A 69 1.98 -3.18 4.36
N TYR A 70 1.58 -3.07 5.62
CA TYR A 70 0.79 -1.98 6.18
C TYR A 70 1.58 -1.41 7.36
N SER A 71 1.82 -0.10 7.35
CA SER A 71 2.41 0.56 8.50
C SER A 71 1.35 0.79 9.57
N ASP A 72 1.81 0.86 10.82
CA ASP A 72 0.99 1.42 11.87
C ASP A 72 0.59 2.86 11.53
N PRO A 73 -0.54 3.35 12.09
CA PRO A 73 -0.97 4.72 11.92
C PRO A 73 0.08 5.67 12.51
N LEU A 74 0.49 6.66 11.74
CA LEU A 74 1.45 7.66 12.20
C LEU A 74 0.80 8.52 13.28
N PRO A 75 1.53 8.84 14.36
CA PRO A 75 0.95 9.52 15.51
C PRO A 75 0.46 10.95 15.22
N ASP A 76 0.99 11.64 14.21
CA ASP A 76 0.67 13.03 13.87
C ASP A 76 0.35 13.26 12.38
N ASP A 77 -0.39 14.34 12.10
CA ASP A 77 -0.82 14.86 10.78
C ASP A 77 0.40 15.43 10.00
N LEU A 78 1.34 14.54 9.66
CA LEU A 78 2.61 14.89 9.02
C LEU A 78 2.36 15.19 7.54
N ARG A 79 1.97 16.44 7.26
CA ARG A 79 2.11 17.06 5.92
C ARG A 79 3.58 17.20 5.47
N VAL A 80 4.53 16.85 6.34
CA VAL A 80 5.97 16.89 6.11
C VAL A 80 6.43 15.54 5.55
N ASP A 81 7.08 15.57 4.38
CA ASP A 81 7.81 14.43 3.81
C ASP A 81 8.81 13.89 4.85
N LEU A 82 8.63 12.67 5.32
CA LEU A 82 9.55 12.03 6.28
C LEU A 82 10.75 11.40 5.56
N GLY A 83 10.93 11.67 4.27
CA GLY A 83 11.84 10.95 3.40
C GLY A 83 11.37 9.53 3.15
N GLU A 84 10.05 9.31 3.00
CA GLU A 84 9.49 7.98 2.77
C GLU A 84 9.88 7.46 1.39
N ARG A 85 10.74 6.45 1.36
CA ARG A 85 11.29 5.93 0.11
C ARG A 85 11.33 4.42 0.09
N LEU A 86 10.82 3.88 -1.01
CA LEU A 86 11.11 2.54 -1.48
C LEU A 86 12.39 2.55 -2.30
N PHE A 87 13.18 1.52 -2.11
CA PHE A 87 14.35 1.25 -2.93
C PHE A 87 14.60 -0.26 -3.00
N TRP A 88 15.06 -0.71 -4.16
CA TRP A 88 15.46 -2.09 -4.38
C TRP A 88 16.95 -2.25 -4.05
N THR A 89 17.33 -3.44 -3.63
CA THR A 89 18.73 -3.85 -3.69
C THR A 89 19.16 -4.02 -5.15
N GLY A 90 20.46 -3.86 -5.42
CA GLY A 90 20.99 -3.90 -6.79
C GLY A 90 20.75 -5.24 -7.51
N ASP A 91 20.65 -6.32 -6.75
CA ASP A 91 20.33 -7.67 -7.23
C ASP A 91 18.81 -7.94 -7.40
N SER A 92 17.96 -6.93 -7.16
CA SER A 92 16.49 -7.04 -7.23
C SER A 92 15.88 -8.08 -6.27
N SER A 93 16.66 -8.59 -5.31
CA SER A 93 16.21 -9.65 -4.39
C SER A 93 15.39 -9.12 -3.22
N ARG A 94 15.62 -7.85 -2.84
CA ARG A 94 14.99 -7.23 -1.67
C ARG A 94 14.41 -5.87 -2.00
N LEU A 95 13.23 -5.62 -1.45
CA LEU A 95 12.61 -4.30 -1.40
C LEU A 95 12.72 -3.75 0.01
N LEU A 96 13.19 -2.52 0.13
CA LEU A 96 13.40 -1.87 1.42
C LEU A 96 12.56 -0.60 1.50
N PHE A 97 11.99 -0.35 2.66
CA PHE A 97 11.23 0.85 2.97
C PHE A 97 11.96 1.66 4.04
N ARG A 98 12.30 2.89 3.68
CA ARG A 98 12.95 3.86 4.56
C ARG A 98 11.98 4.97 4.94
N MET A 99 12.01 5.35 6.20
CA MET A 99 11.27 6.47 6.77
C MET A 99 12.16 7.14 7.83
N LYS A 100 12.19 8.48 7.88
CA LYS A 100 13.06 9.26 8.78
C LYS A 100 14.54 8.84 8.70
N ASN A 101 15.01 8.62 7.47
CA ASN A 101 16.36 8.16 7.14
C ASN A 101 16.77 6.80 7.75
N ARG A 102 15.80 5.99 8.23
CA ARG A 102 16.04 4.64 8.76
C ARG A 102 15.23 3.61 7.98
N VAL A 103 15.79 2.42 7.77
CA VAL A 103 15.01 1.31 7.20
C VAL A 103 14.05 0.82 8.28
N VAL A 104 12.76 0.84 7.97
CA VAL A 104 11.70 0.47 8.91
C VAL A 104 11.05 -0.86 8.56
N TRP A 105 11.20 -1.29 7.31
CA TRP A 105 10.68 -2.55 6.82
C TRP A 105 11.46 -2.99 5.58
N GLY A 106 11.46 -4.29 5.31
CA GLY A 106 11.94 -4.84 4.05
C GLY A 106 11.32 -6.20 3.74
N TYR A 107 11.45 -6.64 2.50
CA TYR A 107 10.91 -7.90 2.02
C TYR A 107 11.91 -8.61 1.12
N ASP A 108 12.11 -9.89 1.38
CA ASP A 108 12.98 -10.77 0.61
C ASP A 108 12.13 -11.59 -0.38
N PHE A 109 12.39 -11.41 -1.67
CA PHE A 109 11.68 -12.10 -2.74
C PHE A 109 12.23 -13.48 -3.04
N GLN A 110 13.42 -13.84 -2.55
CA GLN A 110 13.92 -15.20 -2.64
C GLN A 110 13.19 -16.07 -1.62
N GLN A 111 13.05 -15.56 -0.40
CA GLN A 111 12.42 -16.29 0.71
C GLN A 111 10.93 -16.00 0.87
N HIS A 112 10.38 -15.08 0.07
CA HIS A 112 8.97 -14.67 0.09
C HIS A 112 8.47 -14.23 1.48
N ARG A 113 9.32 -13.56 2.26
CA ARG A 113 9.00 -13.13 3.63
C ARG A 113 9.48 -11.71 3.94
N PRO A 114 8.88 -11.04 4.94
CA PRO A 114 9.45 -9.83 5.52
C PRO A 114 10.84 -10.11 6.11
N LEU A 115 11.72 -9.12 5.99
CA LEU A 115 13.02 -9.11 6.67
C LEU A 115 12.83 -8.88 8.17
N THR A 116 13.67 -9.51 8.99
CA THR A 116 13.70 -9.31 10.43
C THR A 116 14.34 -7.97 10.80
N GLU A 117 14.16 -7.52 12.04
CA GLU A 117 14.76 -6.27 12.53
C GLU A 117 16.29 -6.26 12.41
N THR A 118 16.92 -7.40 12.65
CA THR A 118 18.38 -7.58 12.49
C THR A 118 18.81 -7.45 11.02
N GLU A 119 18.03 -8.01 10.08
CA GLU A 119 18.32 -7.97 8.64
C GLU A 119 18.15 -6.56 8.04
N ILE A 120 17.28 -5.73 8.61
CA ILE A 120 17.10 -4.32 8.19
C ILE A 120 18.03 -3.35 8.93
N GLY A 121 18.92 -3.86 9.79
CA GLY A 121 19.90 -3.04 10.52
C GLY A 121 19.31 -2.25 11.70
N ARG A 122 18.17 -2.68 12.25
CA ARG A 122 17.71 -2.24 13.57
C ARG A 122 18.39 -3.10 14.62
N THR A 123 19.58 -2.71 15.03
CA THR A 123 20.14 -3.15 16.32
C THR A 123 19.44 -2.34 17.42
N GLN A 124 19.03 -3.01 18.49
CA GLN A 124 18.44 -2.36 19.67
C GLN A 124 19.37 -1.29 20.25
#